data_AF-A0A1G2ZF14-F1
#
_entry.id   AF-A0A1G2ZF14-F1
#
_cell.length_a   1.000
_cell.length_b   1.000
_cell.length_c   1.000
_cell.angle_alpha   90.00
_cell.angle_beta   90.00
_cell.angle_gamma   90.00
#
_symmetry.space_group_name_H-M   'P 1'
#
loop_
_entity.id
_entity.type
_entity.pdbx_description
1 polymer ?
#
loop_
_entity_poly.entity_id
_entity_poly.type
_entity_poly.pdbx_seq_one_letter_code
_entity_poly.pdbx_strand_id
1 'polypeptide(L)'
;MPEFNYARGRIEESLQFITGEIKEFESEYASKKYDNYQEDRKLQKLMDRTVENILTALIEVCGTILVQEGIDVENYGEGLAKCCKLLGLSEEEQINLSKLAVQRNRLAHRYLNFRWQAIQAYINNKDVVLKIVDLILKREKNKSNK
;
A
#
# COMPACT_ATOMS: atom_id res chain seq x y z
N MET A 1 -17.20 -14.68 21.81
CA MET A 1 -16.85 -13.68 20.80
C MET A 1 -16.53 -14.43 19.53
N PRO A 2 -17.12 -14.11 18.37
CA PRO A 2 -16.82 -14.80 17.13
C PRO A 2 -15.33 -14.63 16.84
N GLU A 3 -14.60 -15.73 16.85
CA GLU A 3 -13.14 -15.74 16.74
C GLU A 3 -12.70 -15.12 15.41
N PHE A 4 -11.58 -14.39 15.46
CA PHE A 4 -10.92 -13.64 14.40
C PHE A 4 -10.48 -14.48 13.17
N ASN A 5 -11.02 -15.69 12.96
CA ASN A 5 -10.71 -16.59 11.86
C ASN A 5 -11.05 -16.00 10.48
N TYR A 6 -12.01 -15.06 10.38
CA TYR A 6 -12.33 -14.35 9.13
C TYR A 6 -11.22 -13.38 8.68
N ALA A 7 -10.46 -12.80 9.61
CA ALA A 7 -9.45 -11.79 9.29
C ALA A 7 -8.14 -12.41 8.75
N ARG A 8 -7.87 -13.69 9.01
CA ARG A 8 -6.61 -14.36 8.62
C ARG A 8 -6.55 -14.59 7.10
N GLY A 9 -7.61 -15.14 6.50
CA GLY A 9 -7.66 -15.34 5.04
C GLY A 9 -7.59 -14.03 4.24
N ARG A 10 -8.14 -12.96 4.80
CA ARG A 10 -8.12 -11.62 4.17
C ARG A 10 -6.71 -11.07 3.95
N ILE A 11 -5.76 -11.28 4.87
CA ILE A 11 -4.41 -10.71 4.70
C ILE A 11 -3.71 -11.37 3.51
N GLU A 12 -3.79 -12.69 3.37
CA GLU A 12 -3.17 -13.41 2.27
C GLU A 12 -3.78 -13.02 0.91
N GLU A 13 -5.11 -12.97 0.81
CA GLU A 13 -5.82 -12.52 -0.39
C GLU A 13 -5.45 -11.06 -0.75
N SER A 14 -5.38 -10.17 0.24
CA SER A 14 -4.95 -8.79 0.01
C SER A 14 -3.50 -8.70 -0.46
N LEU A 15 -2.58 -9.53 0.05
CA LEU A 15 -1.19 -9.57 -0.42
C LEU A 15 -1.08 -10.10 -1.85
N GLN A 16 -1.86 -11.12 -2.21
CA GLN A 16 -1.95 -11.59 -3.59
C GLN A 16 -2.47 -10.50 -4.53
N PHE A 17 -3.50 -9.76 -4.11
CA PHE A 17 -4.00 -8.61 -4.86
C PHE A 17 -2.93 -7.50 -5.01
N ILE A 18 -2.30 -7.09 -3.90
CA ILE A 18 -1.24 -6.05 -3.91
C ILE A 18 -0.11 -6.45 -4.86
N THR A 19 0.37 -7.70 -4.78
CA THR A 19 1.46 -8.18 -5.64
C THR A 19 1.04 -8.23 -7.12
N GLY A 20 -0.21 -8.55 -7.43
CA GLY A 20 -0.76 -8.47 -8.78
C GLY A 20 -0.76 -7.04 -9.32
N GLU A 21 -1.26 -6.08 -8.54
CA GLU A 21 -1.30 -4.66 -8.93
C GLU A 21 0.11 -4.07 -9.11
N ILE A 22 1.05 -4.41 -8.21
CA ILE A 22 2.46 -4.00 -8.35
C ILE A 22 3.05 -4.57 -9.64
N LYS A 23 2.79 -5.85 -9.95
CA LYS A 23 3.29 -6.48 -11.18
C LYS A 23 2.74 -5.79 -12.42
N GLU A 24 1.44 -5.48 -12.46
CA GLU A 24 0.83 -4.73 -13.56
C GLU A 24 1.48 -3.35 -13.70
N PHE A 25 1.67 -2.64 -12.59
CA PHE A 25 2.32 -1.33 -12.62
C PHE A 25 3.73 -1.39 -13.21
N GLU A 26 4.52 -2.37 -12.79
CA GLU A 26 5.89 -2.55 -13.27
C GLU A 26 5.95 -2.89 -14.76
N SER A 27 5.07 -3.77 -15.25
CA SER A 27 5.09 -4.17 -16.67
C SER A 27 4.52 -3.11 -17.60
N GLU A 28 3.45 -2.43 -17.19
CA GLU A 28 2.67 -1.58 -18.10
C GLU A 28 2.98 -0.08 -17.94
N TYR A 29 3.33 0.37 -16.72
CA TYR A 29 3.26 1.78 -16.36
C TYR A 29 4.58 2.39 -15.86
N ALA A 30 5.50 1.62 -15.29
CA ALA A 30 6.71 2.14 -14.65
C ALA A 30 7.64 2.95 -15.59
N SER A 31 7.60 2.69 -16.90
CA SER A 31 8.39 3.41 -17.91
C SER A 31 7.72 4.68 -18.45
N LYS A 32 6.46 4.95 -18.08
CA LYS A 32 5.69 6.07 -18.62
C LYS A 32 6.15 7.39 -18.00
N LYS A 33 6.26 8.42 -18.85
CA LYS A 33 6.61 9.78 -18.44
C LYS A 33 5.35 10.63 -18.26
N TYR A 34 5.52 11.82 -17.69
CA TYR A 34 4.44 12.78 -17.47
C TYR A 34 3.65 13.07 -18.75
N ASP A 35 4.34 13.27 -19.87
CA ASP A 35 3.70 13.58 -21.16
C ASP A 35 2.79 12.44 -21.62
N ASN A 36 3.25 11.18 -21.51
CA ASN A 36 2.40 10.02 -21.81
C ASN A 36 1.15 9.98 -20.94
N TYR A 37 1.31 10.27 -19.64
CA TYR A 37 0.22 10.30 -18.67
C TYR A 37 -0.78 11.44 -18.92
N GLN A 38 -0.32 12.62 -19.35
CA GLN A 38 -1.19 13.76 -19.61
C GLN A 38 -1.96 13.62 -20.91
N GLU A 39 -1.32 13.08 -21.95
CA GLU A 39 -1.90 12.99 -23.29
C GLU A 39 -2.86 11.80 -23.46
N ASP A 40 -2.74 10.76 -22.62
CA ASP A 40 -3.60 9.58 -22.65
C ASP A 40 -4.49 9.48 -21.39
N ARG A 41 -5.77 9.86 -21.55
CA ARG A 41 -6.78 9.79 -20.48
C ARG A 41 -7.06 8.37 -20.00
N LYS A 42 -6.91 7.35 -20.86
CA LYS A 42 -7.11 5.95 -20.46
C LYS A 42 -5.93 5.51 -19.60
N LEU A 43 -4.71 5.75 -20.06
CA LEU A 43 -3.48 5.47 -19.31
C LEU A 43 -3.51 6.15 -17.93
N GLN A 44 -3.87 7.44 -17.89
CA GLN A 44 -4.02 8.17 -16.65
C GLN A 44 -4.93 7.46 -15.64
N LYS A 45 -6.14 7.07 -16.07
CA LYS A 45 -7.10 6.39 -15.18
C LYS A 45 -6.59 5.04 -14.69
N LEU A 46 -5.92 4.30 -15.56
CA LEU A 46 -5.34 3.00 -15.21
C LEU A 46 -4.23 3.18 -14.17
N MET A 47 -3.26 4.04 -14.44
CA MET A 47 -2.17 4.34 -13.51
C MET A 47 -2.68 4.85 -12.15
N ASP A 48 -3.61 5.82 -12.16
CA ASP A 48 -4.21 6.37 -10.95
C ASP A 48 -4.87 5.26 -10.12
N ARG A 49 -5.64 4.39 -10.79
CA ARG A 49 -6.39 3.32 -10.13
C ARG A 49 -5.47 2.23 -9.58
N THR A 50 -4.45 1.82 -10.32
CA THR A 50 -3.49 0.80 -9.87
C THR A 50 -2.76 1.27 -8.62
N VAL A 51 -2.27 2.51 -8.59
CA VAL A 51 -1.60 3.05 -7.39
C VAL A 51 -2.60 3.22 -6.23
N GLU A 52 -3.82 3.70 -6.49
CA GLU A 52 -4.87 3.78 -5.46
C GLU A 52 -5.17 2.41 -4.84
N ASN A 53 -5.30 1.37 -5.67
CA ASN A 53 -5.56 0.00 -5.25
C ASN A 53 -4.43 -0.53 -4.34
N ILE A 54 -3.18 -0.39 -4.77
CA ILE A 54 -2.00 -0.82 -4.00
C ILE A 54 -2.00 -0.16 -2.63
N LEU A 55 -2.13 1.17 -2.58
CA LEU A 55 -2.05 1.92 -1.33
C LEU A 55 -3.24 1.64 -0.42
N THR A 56 -4.44 1.45 -0.98
CA THR A 56 -5.65 1.14 -0.22
C THR A 56 -5.53 -0.22 0.45
N ALA A 57 -5.20 -1.26 -0.31
CA ALA A 57 -5.03 -2.60 0.22
C ALA A 57 -3.88 -2.68 1.23
N LEU A 58 -2.77 -1.97 1.00
CA LEU A 58 -1.67 -1.90 1.95
C LEU A 58 -2.10 -1.27 3.30
N ILE A 59 -2.85 -0.17 3.27
CA ILE A 59 -3.39 0.47 4.48
C ILE A 59 -4.31 -0.50 5.24
N GLU A 60 -5.18 -1.21 4.54
CA GLU A 60 -6.10 -2.18 5.14
C GLU A 60 -5.37 -3.35 5.79
N VAL A 61 -4.36 -3.90 5.13
CA VAL A 61 -3.52 -4.98 5.68
C VAL A 61 -2.78 -4.49 6.93
N CYS A 62 -2.14 -3.32 6.86
CA CYS A 62 -1.44 -2.74 8.01
C CYS A 62 -2.39 -2.51 9.19
N GLY A 63 -3.58 -1.95 8.95
CA GLY A 63 -4.59 -1.77 9.99
C GLY A 63 -5.06 -3.10 10.58
N THR A 64 -5.28 -4.11 9.75
CA THR A 64 -5.68 -5.46 10.20
C THR A 64 -4.61 -6.08 11.11
N ILE A 65 -3.33 -5.96 10.75
CA ILE A 65 -2.21 -6.44 11.58
C ILE A 65 -2.19 -5.72 12.92
N LEU A 66 -2.32 -4.40 12.94
CA LEU A 66 -2.31 -3.62 14.17
C LEU A 66 -3.48 -3.98 15.10
N VAL A 67 -4.67 -4.19 14.55
CA VAL A 67 -5.84 -4.68 15.31
C VAL A 67 -5.57 -6.07 15.91
N GLN A 68 -4.92 -6.98 15.18
CA GLN A 68 -4.53 -8.29 15.71
C GLN A 68 -3.52 -8.20 16.87
N GLU A 69 -2.71 -7.15 16.91
CA GLU A 69 -1.77 -6.88 18.00
C GLU A 69 -2.37 -6.01 19.12
N GLY A 70 -3.64 -5.62 19.02
CA GLY A 70 -4.29 -4.73 19.99
C GLY A 70 -3.73 -3.30 19.99
N ILE A 71 -3.23 -2.82 18.84
CA ILE A 71 -2.66 -1.48 18.68
C ILE A 71 -3.68 -0.58 17.97
N ASP A 72 -4.15 0.44 18.68
CA ASP A 72 -5.05 1.45 18.13
C ASP A 72 -4.33 2.45 17.21
N VAL A 73 -5.09 3.01 16.27
CA VAL A 73 -4.63 4.01 15.29
C VAL A 73 -5.70 5.08 15.11
N GLU A 74 -5.30 6.35 15.02
CA GLU A 74 -6.21 7.47 14.82
C GLU A 74 -6.45 7.75 13.33
N ASN A 75 -5.46 7.48 12.48
CA ASN A 75 -5.54 7.70 11.04
C ASN A 75 -4.66 6.75 10.23
N TYR A 76 -4.88 6.73 8.91
CA TYR A 76 -4.17 5.83 8.00
C TYR A 76 -2.65 6.05 7.95
N GLY A 77 -2.18 7.30 8.04
CA GLY A 77 -0.75 7.59 8.02
C GLY A 77 -0.05 7.05 9.26
N GLU A 78 -0.67 7.23 10.43
CA GLU A 78 -0.22 6.66 11.69
C GLU A 78 -0.25 5.12 11.65
N GLY A 79 -1.30 4.52 11.08
CA GLY A 79 -1.39 3.07 10.93
C GLY A 79 -0.27 2.48 10.08
N LEU A 80 0.09 3.14 8.96
CA LEU A 80 1.25 2.71 8.18
C LEU A 80 2.56 2.83 8.99
N ALA A 81 2.78 3.95 9.67
CA ALA A 81 3.99 4.16 10.48
C ALA A 81 4.12 3.15 11.64
N LYS A 82 3.04 2.92 12.38
CA LYS A 82 2.99 1.94 13.47
C LYS A 82 3.22 0.51 12.96
N CYS A 83 2.66 0.16 11.81
CA CYS A 83 2.88 -1.16 11.22
C CYS A 83 4.34 -1.33 10.75
N CYS A 84 4.92 -0.32 10.11
CA CYS A 84 6.34 -0.29 9.78
C CYS A 84 7.23 -0.51 11.02
N LYS A 85 6.95 0.22 12.11
CA LYS A 85 7.67 0.10 13.37
C LYS A 85 7.56 -1.32 13.95
N LEU A 86 6.34 -1.89 13.97
CA LEU A 86 6.08 -3.25 14.43
C LEU A 86 6.89 -4.30 13.63
N LEU A 87 7.04 -4.08 12.33
CA LEU A 87 7.78 -4.96 11.42
C LEU A 87 9.29 -4.67 11.36
N GLY A 88 9.79 -3.73 12.16
CA GLY A 88 11.23 -3.43 12.27
C GLY A 88 11.80 -2.56 11.14
N LEU A 89 10.98 -1.78 10.44
CA LEU A 89 11.46 -0.80 9.47
C LEU A 89 12.05 0.43 10.16
N SER A 90 12.98 1.11 9.48
CA SER A 90 13.65 2.31 10.01
C SER A 90 12.68 3.48 10.20
N GLU A 91 13.06 4.48 11.01
CA GLU A 91 12.24 5.69 11.19
C GLU A 91 12.00 6.43 9.87
N GLU A 92 13.01 6.47 8.99
CA GLU A 92 12.88 7.04 7.65
C GLU A 92 11.83 6.30 6.82
N GLU A 93 11.86 4.97 6.82
CA GLU A 93 10.88 4.14 6.12
C GLU A 93 9.47 4.32 6.69
N GLN A 94 9.34 4.44 8.02
CA GLN A 94 8.06 4.75 8.68
C GLN A 94 7.48 6.08 8.19
N ILE A 95 8.31 7.14 8.17
CA ILE A 95 7.90 8.47 7.70
C ILE A 95 7.48 8.41 6.22
N ASN A 96 8.29 7.75 5.40
CA ASN A 96 8.05 7.62 3.96
C ASN A 96 6.73 6.90 3.67
N LEU A 97 6.47 5.78 4.34
CA LEU A 97 5.22 5.04 4.16
C LEU A 97 4.02 5.82 4.70
N SER A 98 4.15 6.51 5.84
CA SER A 98 3.07 7.33 6.41
C SER A 98 2.54 8.38 5.42
N LYS A 99 3.43 8.98 4.63
CA LYS A 99 3.08 10.01 3.62
C LYS A 99 2.29 9.44 2.44
N LEU A 100 2.37 8.13 2.18
CA LEU A 100 1.60 7.47 1.12
C LEU A 100 0.10 7.44 1.42
N ALA A 101 -0.31 7.49 2.70
CA ALA A 101 -1.72 7.59 3.06
C ALA A 101 -2.39 8.84 2.46
N VAL A 102 -1.68 9.98 2.46
CA VAL A 102 -2.15 11.22 1.83
C VAL A 102 -2.24 11.08 0.31
N GLN A 103 -1.32 10.32 -0.31
CA GLN A 103 -1.33 10.11 -1.76
C GLN A 103 -2.50 9.24 -2.20
N ARG A 104 -2.83 8.20 -1.42
CA ARG A 104 -4.05 7.43 -1.64
C ARG A 104 -5.29 8.32 -1.59
N ASN A 105 -5.40 9.21 -0.60
CA ASN A 105 -6.52 10.15 -0.52
C ASN A 105 -6.58 11.08 -1.75
N ARG A 106 -5.42 11.51 -2.27
CA ARG A 106 -5.35 12.34 -3.49
C ARG A 106 -5.90 11.64 -4.73
N LEU A 107 -5.60 10.35 -4.88
CA LEU A 107 -6.11 9.53 -5.97
C LEU A 107 -7.60 9.24 -5.81
N ALA A 108 -8.03 8.81 -4.62
CA ALA A 108 -9.43 8.47 -4.34
C ALA A 108 -10.38 9.66 -4.51
N HIS A 109 -9.98 10.86 -4.04
CA HIS A 109 -10.77 12.09 -4.19
C HIS A 109 -10.57 12.78 -5.54
N ARG A 110 -9.73 12.22 -6.43
CA ARG A 110 -9.47 12.74 -7.78
C ARG A 110 -9.03 14.21 -7.78
N TYR A 111 -8.16 14.60 -6.85
CA TYR A 111 -7.58 15.95 -6.87
C TYR A 111 -6.68 16.09 -8.11
N LEU A 112 -7.25 16.63 -9.21
CA LEU A 112 -6.68 16.58 -10.57
C LEU A 112 -5.22 17.03 -10.63
N ASN A 113 -4.88 18.07 -9.87
CA ASN A 113 -3.55 18.70 -9.86
C ASN A 113 -2.48 17.90 -9.10
N PHE A 114 -2.86 16.83 -8.39
CA PHE A 114 -1.97 16.08 -7.50
C PHE A 114 -1.85 14.58 -7.83
N ARG A 115 -2.55 14.10 -8.87
CA ARG A 115 -2.58 12.67 -9.21
C ARG A 115 -1.22 12.17 -9.69
N TRP A 116 -0.56 12.91 -10.58
CA TRP A 116 0.79 12.56 -11.02
C TRP A 116 1.80 12.56 -9.86
N GLN A 117 1.72 13.53 -8.95
CA GLN A 117 2.57 13.58 -7.77
C GLN A 117 2.32 12.39 -6.85
N ALA A 118 1.08 11.88 -6.77
CA ALA A 118 0.77 10.66 -6.03
C ALA A 118 1.40 9.42 -6.70
N ILE A 119 1.35 9.31 -8.04
CA ILE A 119 2.06 8.25 -8.79
C ILE A 119 3.57 8.31 -8.50
N GLN A 120 4.17 9.50 -8.62
CA GLN A 120 5.61 9.70 -8.40
C GLN A 120 6.01 9.38 -6.96
N ALA A 121 5.18 9.76 -5.99
CA ALA A 121 5.41 9.42 -4.59
C ALA A 121 5.39 7.90 -4.37
N TYR A 122 4.50 7.16 -5.04
CA TYR A 122 4.53 5.70 -5.01
C TYR A 122 5.82 5.15 -5.64
N ILE A 123 6.18 5.59 -6.85
CA ILE A 123 7.40 5.14 -7.55
C ILE A 123 8.64 5.34 -6.67
N ASN A 124 8.78 6.53 -6.07
CA ASN A 124 9.93 6.88 -5.23
C ASN A 124 9.99 6.09 -3.92
N ASN A 125 8.89 5.46 -3.50
CA ASN A 125 8.80 4.66 -2.27
C ASN A 125 8.55 3.17 -2.56
N LYS A 126 8.66 2.75 -3.83
CA LYS A 126 8.35 1.38 -4.25
C LYS A 126 9.14 0.34 -3.47
N ASP A 127 10.43 0.58 -3.26
CA ASP A 127 11.29 -0.38 -2.55
C ASP A 127 10.83 -0.58 -1.10
N VAL A 128 10.37 0.48 -0.44
CA VAL A 128 9.82 0.40 0.93
C VAL A 128 8.48 -0.34 0.91
N VAL A 129 7.63 -0.10 -0.11
CA VAL A 129 6.36 -0.84 -0.31
C VAL A 129 6.61 -2.34 -0.51
N LEU A 130 7.58 -2.71 -1.35
CA LEU A 130 7.97 -4.11 -1.57
C LEU A 130 8.51 -4.74 -0.30
N LYS A 131 9.36 -4.01 0.44
CA LYS A 131 9.94 -4.47 1.71
C LYS A 131 8.86 -4.78 2.75
N ILE A 132 7.88 -3.88 2.94
CA ILE A 132 6.80 -4.14 3.91
C ILE A 132 5.91 -5.31 3.48
N VAL A 133 5.59 -5.45 2.19
CA VAL A 133 4.82 -6.59 1.66
C VAL A 133 5.54 -7.91 1.93
N ASP A 134 6.85 -7.98 1.68
CA ASP A 134 7.67 -9.17 1.99
C ASP A 134 7.70 -9.49 3.49
N LEU A 135 7.84 -8.48 4.34
CA LEU A 135 7.82 -8.66 5.79
C LEU A 135 6.47 -9.17 6.30
N ILE A 136 5.36 -8.65 5.76
CA ILE A 136 4.02 -9.16 6.09
C ILE A 136 3.88 -10.61 5.63
N LEU A 137 4.30 -10.95 4.41
CA LEU A 137 4.27 -12.33 3.91
C LEU A 137 5.06 -13.29 4.82
N LYS A 138 6.27 -12.91 5.23
CA LYS A 138 7.09 -13.69 6.18
C LYS A 138 6.38 -13.87 7.51
N ARG A 139 5.75 -12.81 8.01
CA ARG A 139 4.99 -12.81 9.26
C ARG A 139 3.81 -13.77 9.22
N GLU A 140 3.02 -13.77 8.14
CA GLU A 140 1.85 -14.65 8.00
C GLU A 140 2.25 -16.12 7.80
N LYS A 141 3.35 -16.39 7.09
CA LYS A 141 3.93 -17.75 6.99
C LYS A 141 4.33 -18.29 8.36
N ASN A 142 4.97 -17.48 9.19
CA ASN A 142 5.39 -17.89 10.54
C ASN A 142 4.21 -18.16 11.48
N LYS A 143 3.05 -17.51 11.27
CA LYS A 143 1.81 -17.78 12.02
C LYS A 143 1.12 -19.08 11.60
N SER A 144 1.27 -19.50 10.33
CA SER A 144 0.59 -20.69 9.80
C SER A 144 1.31 -22.00 10.15
N ASN A 145 2.58 -21.91 10.56
CA ASN A 145 3.41 -23.04 11.00
C ASN A 145 3.39 -23.28 12.53
N LYS A 146 2.55 -22.56 13.28
CA LYS A 146 2.33 -22.72 14.72
C LYS A 146 0.92 -23.24 14.97
#